data_AF-A0A966Z002-F1
#
_entry.id   AF-A0A966Z002-F1
#
_cell.length_a   1.000
_cell.length_b   1.000
_cell.length_c   1.000
_cell.angle_alpha   90.00
_cell.angle_beta   90.00
_cell.angle_gamma   90.00
#
_symmetry.space_group_name_H-M   'P 1'
#
loop_
_entity.id
_entity.type
_entity.pdbx_description
1 polymer ?
#
loop_
_entity_poly.entity_id
_entity_poly.type
_entity_poly.pdbx_seq_one_letter_code
_entity_poly.pdbx_strand_id
1 'polypeptide(L)'
;MVEVPYTTSPKMTRYEGPLIDPNPEPRYLDAKRRELDLLGPELFAQHDTPQTRELISKAATALNCANASPIERIEDLALCLNEDVALLENDVLTAICFCFPSSWVPAKRLGMALAQIHHPVADGERLVQASPKIAHVMSDPQQGSFRRYVWTISNSAELSQHPLRKSKAIPKRVEDLYYRLETQTTMPINTSLGRASLFLVKVEVCPLMTFWQNPEQRIQICASIQSMSEAVLEYKNLRSIKALLLGND
;
A
#
# COMPACT_ATOMS: atom_id res chain seq x y z
N MET A 1 -8.73 6.86 12.01
CA MET A 1 -8.41 6.34 10.66
C MET A 1 -9.54 5.52 10.06
N VAL A 2 -10.31 4.78 10.88
CA VAL A 2 -11.52 4.10 10.41
C VAL A 2 -12.60 5.13 10.10
N GLU A 3 -12.89 5.38 8.82
CA GLU A 3 -13.93 6.32 8.41
C GLU A 3 -15.33 5.70 8.54
N VAL A 4 -16.31 6.49 9.01
CA VAL A 4 -17.72 6.12 9.10
C VAL A 4 -18.56 7.24 8.46
N PRO A 5 -19.33 6.97 7.37
CA PRO A 5 -19.37 5.71 6.64
C PRO A 5 -18.04 5.39 5.93
N TYR A 6 -17.84 4.13 5.55
CA TYR A 6 -16.72 3.69 4.75
C TYR A 6 -16.70 4.41 3.40
N THR A 7 -15.50 4.74 2.90
CA THR A 7 -15.34 5.32 1.57
C THR A 7 -14.02 4.92 0.93
N THR A 8 -14.04 4.80 -0.39
CA THR A 8 -12.87 4.64 -1.27
C THR A 8 -12.32 5.97 -1.77
N SER A 9 -12.92 7.10 -1.35
CA SER A 9 -12.56 8.44 -1.81
C SER A 9 -11.05 8.69 -1.61
N PRO A 10 -10.35 9.29 -2.59
CA PRO A 10 -8.92 9.53 -2.55
C PRO A 10 -8.54 10.74 -1.65
N LYS A 11 -8.98 10.73 -0.39
CA LYS A 11 -8.58 11.77 0.56
C LYS A 11 -7.11 11.59 0.92
N MET A 12 -6.31 12.61 0.62
CA MET A 12 -4.90 12.70 1.00
C MET A 12 -4.65 14.07 1.61
N THR A 13 -3.78 14.14 2.60
CA THR A 13 -3.36 15.38 3.24
C THR A 13 -1.93 15.68 2.87
N ARG A 14 -1.58 16.95 2.67
CA ARG A 14 -0.17 17.36 2.56
C ARG A 14 0.60 16.87 3.79
N TYR A 15 1.83 16.48 3.57
CA TYR A 15 2.65 15.85 4.59
C TYR A 15 4.09 16.37 4.52
N GLU A 16 4.57 16.92 5.62
CA GLU A 16 5.90 17.52 5.75
C GLU A 16 6.80 16.77 6.76
N GLY A 17 6.33 15.65 7.28
CA GLY A 17 7.08 14.84 8.23
C GLY A 17 8.03 13.82 7.57
N PRO A 18 8.67 12.95 8.36
CA PRO A 18 9.55 11.91 7.85
C PRO A 18 8.85 10.95 6.88
N LEU A 19 9.44 10.77 5.70
CA LEU A 19 8.91 9.89 4.66
C LEU A 19 9.10 8.42 4.99
N ILE A 20 10.22 8.09 5.63
CA ILE A 20 10.62 6.74 6.03
C ILE A 20 11.21 6.77 7.44
N ASP A 21 11.34 5.59 8.04
CA ASP A 21 12.20 5.42 9.22
C ASP A 21 13.68 5.41 8.77
N PRO A 22 14.56 6.25 9.36
CA PRO A 22 15.99 6.22 9.03
C PRO A 22 16.67 4.89 9.38
N ASN A 23 16.09 4.10 10.31
CA ASN A 23 16.58 2.79 10.69
C ASN A 23 15.48 1.75 10.43
N PRO A 24 15.41 1.15 9.23
CA PRO A 24 14.39 0.15 8.93
C PRO A 24 14.47 -1.02 9.93
N GLU A 25 13.32 -1.49 10.38
CA GLU A 25 13.25 -2.55 11.39
C GLU A 25 13.64 -3.89 10.73
N PRO A 26 14.51 -4.71 11.36
CA PRO A 26 14.94 -5.99 10.78
C PRO A 26 13.78 -6.90 10.37
N ARG A 27 12.68 -6.89 11.13
CA ARG A 27 11.48 -7.70 10.84
C ARG A 27 10.89 -7.42 9.45
N TYR A 28 10.94 -6.17 8.97
CA TYR A 28 10.46 -5.84 7.63
C TYR A 28 11.42 -6.34 6.58
N LEU A 29 12.72 -6.09 6.75
CA LEU A 29 13.74 -6.49 5.78
C LEU A 29 13.79 -8.02 5.64
N ASP A 30 13.74 -8.75 6.74
CA ASP A 30 13.71 -10.22 6.76
C ASP A 30 12.42 -10.78 6.14
N ALA A 31 11.27 -10.12 6.36
CA ALA A 31 10.03 -10.50 5.70
C ALA A 31 10.07 -10.23 4.19
N LYS A 32 10.63 -9.09 3.76
CA LYS A 32 10.80 -8.76 2.33
C LYS A 32 11.69 -9.76 1.63
N ARG A 33 12.87 -10.07 2.19
CA ARG A 33 13.79 -11.07 1.62
C ARG A 33 13.11 -12.41 1.42
N ARG A 34 12.41 -12.90 2.46
CA ARG A 34 11.64 -14.15 2.37
C ARG A 34 10.59 -14.13 1.26
N GLU A 35 9.81 -13.06 1.15
CA GLU A 35 8.78 -12.96 0.11
C GLU A 35 9.40 -12.82 -1.29
N LEU A 36 10.49 -12.06 -1.46
CA LEU A 36 11.24 -11.94 -2.71
C LEU A 36 11.86 -13.28 -3.15
N ASP A 37 12.44 -14.05 -2.22
CA ASP A 37 12.99 -15.38 -2.51
C ASP A 37 11.90 -16.36 -2.99
N LEU A 38 10.69 -16.24 -2.44
CA LEU A 38 9.56 -17.13 -2.76
C LEU A 38 8.80 -16.71 -4.02
N LEU A 39 8.64 -15.41 -4.24
CA LEU A 39 7.65 -14.86 -5.19
C LEU A 39 8.23 -13.80 -6.12
N GLY A 40 9.54 -13.53 -6.11
CA GLY A 40 10.22 -12.40 -6.77
C GLY A 40 9.52 -11.83 -8.01
N PRO A 41 9.37 -12.60 -9.11
CA PRO A 41 8.75 -12.14 -10.35
C PRO A 41 7.28 -11.66 -10.25
N GLU A 42 6.56 -12.03 -9.19
CA GLU A 42 5.20 -11.56 -8.90
C GLU A 42 5.19 -10.24 -8.10
N LEU A 43 6.23 -9.99 -7.29
CA LEU A 43 6.29 -8.89 -6.32
C LEU A 43 6.98 -7.63 -6.83
N PHE A 44 7.90 -7.77 -7.78
CA PHE A 44 8.60 -6.64 -8.35
C PHE A 44 8.69 -6.69 -9.87
N ALA A 45 8.70 -5.50 -10.47
CA ALA A 45 8.93 -5.30 -11.89
C ALA A 45 9.39 -3.86 -12.14
N GLN A 46 10.25 -3.65 -13.12
CA GLN A 46 10.63 -2.32 -13.59
C GLN A 46 10.87 -2.33 -15.10
N HIS A 47 10.77 -1.17 -15.74
CA HIS A 47 11.25 -1.02 -17.10
C HIS A 47 12.79 -1.07 -17.15
N ASP A 48 13.33 -1.79 -18.12
CA ASP A 48 14.77 -1.86 -18.37
C ASP A 48 15.22 -0.66 -19.20
N THR A 49 15.19 0.52 -18.59
CA THR A 49 15.64 1.76 -19.22
C THR A 49 16.63 2.51 -18.32
N PRO A 50 17.59 3.26 -18.89
CA PRO A 50 18.47 4.13 -18.11
C PRO A 50 17.69 5.15 -17.28
N GLN A 51 16.59 5.68 -17.81
CA GLN A 51 15.72 6.63 -17.13
C GLN A 51 15.11 6.05 -15.86
N THR A 52 14.56 4.82 -15.92
CA THR A 52 13.99 4.17 -14.74
C THR A 52 15.05 3.89 -13.68
N ARG A 53 16.26 3.45 -14.07
CA ARG A 53 17.39 3.25 -13.15
C ARG A 53 17.81 4.55 -12.47
N GLU A 54 17.91 5.64 -13.23
CA GLU A 54 18.23 6.98 -12.70
C GLU A 54 17.18 7.45 -11.69
N LEU A 55 15.89 7.26 -11.99
CA LEU A 55 14.81 7.59 -11.07
C LEU A 55 14.87 6.79 -9.76
N ILE A 56 15.20 5.50 -9.82
CA ILE A 56 15.39 4.67 -8.62
C ILE A 56 16.56 5.20 -7.78
N SER A 57 17.69 5.57 -8.41
CA SER A 57 18.85 6.14 -7.72
C SER A 57 18.56 7.49 -7.07
N LYS A 58 17.80 8.35 -7.77
CA LYS A 58 17.32 9.62 -7.23
C LYS A 58 16.36 9.42 -6.06
N ALA A 59 15.46 8.44 -6.13
CA ALA A 59 14.57 8.10 -5.03
C ALA A 59 15.38 7.63 -3.80
N ALA A 60 16.34 6.74 -3.98
CA ALA A 60 17.23 6.27 -2.92
C ALA A 60 17.98 7.43 -2.24
N THR A 61 18.52 8.34 -3.05
CA THR A 61 19.22 9.55 -2.56
C THR A 61 18.27 10.47 -1.79
N ALA A 62 17.08 10.75 -2.33
CA ALA A 62 16.09 11.62 -1.69
C ALA A 62 15.58 11.07 -0.36
N LEU A 63 15.54 9.74 -0.22
CA LEU A 63 15.21 9.04 1.01
C LEU A 63 16.39 8.88 1.97
N ASN A 64 17.60 9.29 1.60
CA ASN A 64 18.84 9.08 2.36
C ASN A 64 19.11 7.60 2.67
N CYS A 65 18.85 6.69 1.72
CA CYS A 65 19.19 5.27 1.88
C CYS A 65 20.72 5.10 2.00
N ALA A 66 21.18 4.31 2.97
CA ALA A 66 22.61 4.08 3.18
C ALA A 66 23.18 3.14 2.10
N ASN A 67 24.10 3.63 1.25
CA ASN A 67 24.95 2.78 0.39
C ASN A 67 26.12 3.54 -0.27
N ALA A 68 27.22 2.82 -0.56
CA ALA A 68 28.41 3.37 -1.25
C ALA A 68 28.27 3.40 -2.78
N SER A 69 27.28 2.68 -3.34
CA SER A 69 26.99 2.63 -4.78
C SER A 69 25.53 3.03 -5.03
N PRO A 70 25.21 3.61 -6.20
CA PRO A 70 23.84 4.00 -6.52
C PRO A 70 22.93 2.77 -6.59
N ILE A 71 21.76 2.86 -5.96
CA ILE A 71 20.71 1.84 -6.05
C ILE A 71 19.95 2.05 -7.36
N GLU A 72 19.92 1.06 -8.24
CA GLU A 72 19.29 1.14 -9.57
C GLU A 72 18.20 0.09 -9.82
N ARG A 73 18.03 -0.84 -8.87
CA ARG A 73 16.99 -1.88 -8.89
C ARG A 73 15.93 -1.57 -7.85
N ILE A 74 14.67 -1.75 -8.22
CA ILE A 74 13.54 -1.37 -7.36
C ILE A 74 13.44 -2.25 -6.11
N GLU A 75 13.81 -3.52 -6.20
CA GLU A 75 13.86 -4.44 -5.07
C GLU A 75 15.00 -4.12 -4.11
N ASP A 76 16.14 -3.64 -4.60
CA ASP A 76 17.25 -3.18 -3.76
C ASP A 76 16.84 -1.94 -2.97
N LEU A 77 16.12 -1.00 -3.60
CA LEU A 77 15.52 0.13 -2.91
C LEU A 77 14.51 -0.33 -1.85
N ALA A 78 13.63 -1.28 -2.19
CA ALA A 78 12.67 -1.82 -1.24
C ALA A 78 13.35 -2.47 -0.03
N LEU A 79 14.51 -3.11 -0.21
CA LEU A 79 15.30 -3.74 0.85
C LEU A 79 16.06 -2.74 1.76
N CYS A 80 15.99 -1.44 1.47
CA CYS A 80 16.45 -0.38 2.36
C CYS A 80 15.34 0.21 3.24
N LEU A 81 14.08 -0.21 3.07
CA LEU A 81 12.90 0.47 3.61
C LEU A 81 12.00 -0.48 4.41
N ASN A 82 11.22 0.06 5.35
CA ASN A 82 10.07 -0.65 5.92
C ASN A 82 8.93 -0.75 4.90
N GLU A 83 8.83 0.28 4.06
CA GLU A 83 7.77 0.55 3.09
C GLU A 83 7.95 -0.25 1.81
N ASP A 84 6.87 -0.78 1.25
CA ASP A 84 6.82 -1.15 -0.16
C ASP A 84 6.91 0.10 -1.05
N VAL A 85 7.44 -0.03 -2.26
CA VAL A 85 7.83 1.11 -3.09
C VAL A 85 7.37 0.97 -4.54
N ALA A 86 6.92 2.09 -5.11
CA ALA A 86 6.59 2.23 -6.52
C ALA A 86 7.02 3.59 -7.07
N LEU A 87 7.32 3.63 -8.37
CA LEU A 87 7.64 4.84 -9.12
C LEU A 87 6.63 5.03 -10.24
N LEU A 88 6.06 6.24 -10.31
CA LEU A 88 5.29 6.67 -11.46
C LEU A 88 6.10 7.73 -12.22
N GLU A 89 6.14 7.60 -13.53
CA GLU A 89 6.68 8.57 -14.46
C GLU A 89 5.61 8.92 -15.49
N ASN A 90 5.33 10.21 -15.68
CA ASN A 90 4.30 10.72 -16.59
C ASN A 90 2.96 9.96 -16.43
N ASP A 91 2.56 9.78 -15.17
CA ASP A 91 1.32 9.12 -14.74
C ASP A 91 1.26 7.58 -14.95
N VAL A 92 2.37 6.96 -15.40
CA VAL A 92 2.51 5.51 -15.65
C VAL A 92 3.44 4.86 -14.63
N LEU A 93 3.09 3.66 -14.15
CA LEU A 93 3.93 2.88 -13.25
C LEU A 93 5.15 2.30 -13.99
N THR A 94 6.35 2.74 -13.62
CA THR A 94 7.61 2.33 -14.30
C THR A 94 8.50 1.43 -13.46
N ALA A 95 8.29 1.41 -12.14
CA ALA A 95 8.92 0.45 -11.25
C ALA A 95 8.02 0.18 -10.04
N ILE A 96 8.01 -1.06 -9.57
CA ILE A 96 7.28 -1.45 -8.36
C ILE A 96 8.00 -2.60 -7.67
N CYS A 97 8.06 -2.55 -6.35
CA CYS A 97 8.40 -3.68 -5.49
C CYS A 97 7.49 -3.63 -4.26
N PHE A 98 6.45 -4.44 -4.28
CA PHE A 98 5.49 -4.58 -3.19
C PHE A 98 5.62 -5.98 -2.61
N CYS A 99 6.38 -6.13 -1.54
CA CYS A 99 6.54 -7.41 -0.85
C CYS A 99 5.34 -7.77 0.01
N PHE A 100 4.55 -6.77 0.40
CA PHE A 100 3.42 -6.90 1.30
C PHE A 100 2.09 -6.49 0.64
N PRO A 101 1.75 -7.01 -0.56
CA PRO A 101 0.55 -6.59 -1.26
C PRO A 101 -0.72 -7.07 -0.55
N SER A 102 -1.84 -6.41 -0.85
CA SER A 102 -3.16 -6.69 -0.27
C SER A 102 -4.08 -7.37 -1.29
N SER A 103 -3.89 -8.68 -1.50
CA SER A 103 -4.69 -9.52 -2.41
C SER A 103 -4.56 -9.24 -3.92
N TRP A 104 -3.41 -8.71 -4.38
CA TRP A 104 -3.12 -8.53 -5.81
C TRP A 104 -1.65 -8.85 -6.13
N VAL A 105 -1.33 -8.91 -7.43
CA VAL A 105 0.02 -9.20 -7.94
C VAL A 105 0.69 -7.92 -8.45
N PRO A 106 1.71 -7.39 -7.74
CA PRO A 106 2.41 -6.16 -8.10
C PRO A 106 2.95 -6.07 -9.51
N ALA A 107 3.73 -7.06 -9.94
CA ALA A 107 4.45 -7.03 -11.22
C ALA A 107 3.49 -6.90 -12.42
N LYS A 108 2.25 -7.40 -12.29
CA LYS A 108 1.20 -7.31 -13.33
C LYS A 108 0.66 -5.90 -13.56
N ARG A 109 1.12 -4.89 -12.80
CA ARG A 109 0.71 -3.48 -12.97
C ARG A 109 1.74 -2.62 -13.71
N LEU A 110 2.92 -3.16 -14.01
CA LEU A 110 3.95 -2.40 -14.74
C LEU A 110 3.40 -1.87 -16.07
N GLY A 111 3.69 -0.61 -16.39
CA GLY A 111 3.24 0.06 -17.61
C GLY A 111 1.79 0.53 -17.58
N MET A 112 1.07 0.35 -16.48
CA MET A 112 -0.30 0.84 -16.33
C MET A 112 -0.32 2.27 -15.78
N ALA A 113 -1.26 3.08 -16.27
CA ALA A 113 -1.59 4.36 -15.65
C ALA A 113 -2.34 4.15 -14.32
N LEU A 114 -2.29 5.13 -13.42
CA LEU A 114 -2.91 5.02 -12.09
C LEU A 114 -4.40 4.66 -12.13
N ALA A 115 -5.13 5.16 -13.14
CA ALA A 115 -6.55 4.84 -13.34
C ALA A 115 -6.80 3.35 -13.63
N GLN A 116 -5.92 2.73 -14.44
CA GLN A 116 -6.01 1.31 -14.78
C GLN A 116 -5.67 0.42 -13.57
N ILE A 117 -4.68 0.83 -12.77
CA ILE A 117 -4.31 0.17 -11.52
C ILE A 117 -5.49 0.17 -10.55
N HIS A 118 -6.21 1.30 -10.44
CA HIS A 118 -7.35 1.47 -9.54
C HIS A 118 -8.69 0.95 -10.08
N HIS A 119 -8.77 0.57 -11.36
CA HIS A 119 -10.01 0.09 -11.97
C HIS A 119 -10.69 -1.06 -11.20
N PRO A 120 -9.98 -2.03 -10.60
CA PRO A 120 -10.61 -3.13 -9.85
C PRO A 120 -11.17 -2.73 -8.48
N VAL A 121 -10.94 -1.50 -8.00
CA VAL A 121 -11.40 -1.05 -6.68
C VAL A 121 -12.93 -0.93 -6.68
N ALA A 122 -13.60 -1.73 -5.85
CA ALA A 122 -15.05 -1.65 -5.68
C ALA A 122 -15.49 -0.27 -5.17
N ASP A 123 -16.60 0.24 -5.70
CA ASP A 123 -17.10 1.60 -5.48
C ASP A 123 -16.02 2.68 -5.74
N GLY A 124 -15.10 2.41 -6.67
CA GLY A 124 -13.90 3.18 -6.94
C GLY A 124 -14.04 4.22 -8.06
N GLU A 125 -15.22 4.48 -8.60
CA GLU A 125 -15.41 5.29 -9.82
C GLU A 125 -14.82 6.69 -9.67
N ARG A 126 -15.05 7.33 -8.51
CA ARG A 126 -14.47 8.65 -8.20
C ARG A 126 -12.95 8.61 -8.11
N LEU A 127 -12.39 7.52 -7.57
CA LEU A 127 -10.94 7.31 -7.49
C LEU A 127 -10.34 7.14 -8.89
N VAL A 128 -10.97 6.33 -9.74
CA VAL A 128 -10.53 6.10 -11.13
C VAL A 128 -10.59 7.41 -11.92
N GLN A 129 -11.69 8.14 -11.85
CA GLN A 129 -11.85 9.44 -12.53
C GLN A 129 -10.83 10.49 -12.05
N ALA A 130 -10.51 10.50 -10.75
CA ALA A 130 -9.54 11.43 -10.19
C ALA A 130 -8.08 11.01 -10.42
N SER A 131 -7.81 9.77 -10.82
CA SER A 131 -6.45 9.21 -10.87
C SER A 131 -5.46 9.99 -11.73
N PRO A 132 -5.81 10.52 -12.93
CA PRO A 132 -4.89 11.37 -13.69
C PRO A 132 -4.50 12.65 -12.94
N LYS A 133 -5.46 13.30 -12.28
CA LYS A 133 -5.19 14.49 -11.46
C LYS A 133 -4.34 14.15 -10.23
N ILE A 134 -4.58 13.02 -9.60
CA ILE A 134 -3.80 12.55 -8.44
C ILE A 134 -2.35 12.27 -8.86
N ALA A 135 -2.14 11.55 -9.97
CA ALA A 135 -0.82 11.29 -10.55
C ALA A 135 -0.09 12.60 -10.90
N HIS A 136 -0.84 13.58 -11.42
CA HIS A 136 -0.29 14.88 -11.72
C HIS A 136 0.17 15.63 -10.45
N VAL A 137 -0.66 15.64 -9.40
CA VAL A 137 -0.36 16.35 -8.15
C VAL A 137 0.78 15.68 -7.38
N MET A 138 0.86 14.35 -7.33
CA MET A 138 1.92 13.65 -6.60
C MET A 138 3.31 13.83 -7.22
N SER A 139 3.37 14.22 -8.50
CA SER A 139 4.60 14.43 -9.26
C SER A 139 4.98 15.90 -9.40
N ASP A 140 4.24 16.81 -8.76
CA ASP A 140 4.50 18.25 -8.75
C ASP A 140 5.33 18.66 -7.52
N PRO A 141 6.59 19.11 -7.70
CA PRO A 141 7.43 19.58 -6.59
C PRO A 141 6.83 20.74 -5.79
N GLN A 142 5.97 21.58 -6.36
CA GLN A 142 5.31 22.67 -5.64
C GLN A 142 4.23 22.15 -4.68
N GLN A 143 3.69 20.95 -4.96
CA GLN A 143 2.67 20.33 -4.14
C GLN A 143 3.29 19.54 -2.98
N GLY A 144 4.51 19.03 -3.17
CA GLY A 144 5.24 18.29 -2.14
C GLY A 144 4.63 16.92 -1.87
N SER A 145 4.87 16.41 -0.66
CA SER A 145 4.44 15.06 -0.28
C SER A 145 3.02 15.04 0.27
N PHE A 146 2.35 13.91 0.08
CA PHE A 146 1.01 13.66 0.63
C PHE A 146 0.99 12.34 1.37
N ARG A 147 0.12 12.23 2.37
CA ARG A 147 -0.11 11.00 3.12
C ARG A 147 -1.60 10.68 3.23
N ARG A 148 -1.91 9.39 3.19
CA ARG A 148 -3.22 8.86 3.55
C ARG A 148 -3.09 7.49 4.22
N TYR A 149 -4.21 7.01 4.74
CA TYR A 149 -4.31 5.74 5.42
C TYR A 149 -5.36 4.86 4.77
N VAL A 150 -5.02 3.60 4.52
CA VAL A 150 -5.96 2.58 4.08
C VAL A 150 -5.95 1.46 5.10
N TRP A 151 -7.13 0.94 5.44
CA TRP A 151 -7.23 -0.13 6.41
C TRP A 151 -8.15 -1.25 5.93
N THR A 152 -7.99 -2.40 6.55
CA THR A 152 -8.90 -3.54 6.44
C THR A 152 -8.77 -4.46 7.65
N ILE A 153 -9.62 -5.47 7.72
CA ILE A 153 -9.50 -6.57 8.68
C ILE A 153 -9.22 -7.83 7.88
N SER A 154 -8.33 -8.66 8.40
CA SER A 154 -7.98 -9.93 7.77
C SER A 154 -7.87 -11.04 8.81
N ASN A 155 -7.87 -12.27 8.34
CA ASN A 155 -7.65 -13.50 9.12
C ASN A 155 -6.17 -13.94 9.10
N SER A 156 -5.24 -13.01 8.91
CA SER A 156 -3.81 -13.29 8.76
C SER A 156 -2.97 -12.28 9.53
N ALA A 157 -2.01 -12.77 10.30
CA ALA A 157 -1.00 -11.97 10.97
C ALA A 157 0.11 -11.49 10.01
N GLU A 158 0.17 -12.05 8.81
CA GLU A 158 1.26 -11.83 7.87
C GLU A 158 1.20 -10.45 7.21
N LEU A 159 2.37 -9.84 7.00
CA LEU A 159 2.50 -8.61 6.23
C LEU A 159 2.12 -8.82 4.76
N SER A 160 2.50 -9.96 4.16
CA SER A 160 2.13 -10.30 2.79
C SER A 160 0.75 -10.94 2.75
N GLN A 161 -0.14 -10.36 1.94
CA GLN A 161 -1.41 -10.97 1.56
C GLN A 161 -1.46 -11.19 0.05
N HIS A 162 -0.31 -11.52 -0.55
CA HIS A 162 -0.25 -11.95 -1.95
C HIS A 162 -1.25 -13.10 -2.19
N PRO A 163 -1.91 -13.20 -3.37
CA PRO A 163 -2.91 -14.25 -3.62
C PRO A 163 -2.41 -15.67 -3.37
N LEU A 164 -1.13 -15.96 -3.59
CA LEU A 164 -0.50 -17.26 -3.30
C LEU A 164 -0.19 -17.49 -1.81
N ARG A 165 -0.33 -16.46 -0.97
CA ARG A 165 -0.07 -16.47 0.49
C ARG A 165 -1.37 -16.36 1.30
N LYS A 166 -2.53 -16.22 0.65
CA LYS A 166 -3.81 -15.99 1.33
C LYS A 166 -4.11 -17.12 2.32
N SER A 167 -4.38 -16.74 3.57
CA SER A 167 -4.80 -17.67 4.61
C SER A 167 -6.10 -18.36 4.21
N LYS A 168 -6.10 -19.70 4.27
CA LYS A 168 -7.29 -20.53 4.06
C LYS A 168 -8.09 -20.73 5.35
N ALA A 169 -7.61 -20.22 6.49
CA ALA A 169 -8.26 -20.40 7.77
C ALA A 169 -9.58 -19.60 7.81
N ILE A 170 -10.66 -20.22 8.26
CA ILE A 170 -11.93 -19.52 8.46
C ILE A 170 -11.91 -18.96 9.88
N PRO A 171 -11.93 -17.62 10.08
CA PRO A 171 -11.95 -17.05 11.42
C PRO A 171 -13.26 -17.40 12.12
N LYS A 172 -13.19 -17.81 13.38
CA LYS A 172 -14.34 -18.21 14.18
C LYS A 172 -14.63 -17.21 15.30
N ARG A 173 -13.64 -16.42 15.70
CA ARG A 173 -13.75 -15.42 16.76
C ARG A 173 -12.93 -14.18 16.42
N VAL A 174 -13.14 -13.11 17.17
CA VAL A 174 -12.43 -11.83 16.96
C VAL A 174 -10.92 -11.97 17.18
N GLU A 175 -10.47 -12.88 18.04
CA GLU A 175 -9.05 -13.15 18.28
C GLU A 175 -8.34 -13.75 17.06
N ASP A 176 -9.08 -14.31 16.11
CA ASP A 176 -8.53 -14.82 14.84
C ASP A 176 -8.32 -13.71 13.80
N LEU A 177 -8.69 -12.47 14.13
CA LEU A 177 -8.69 -11.33 13.23
C LEU A 177 -7.57 -10.35 13.55
N TYR A 178 -7.08 -9.70 12.49
CA TYR A 178 -6.02 -8.73 12.52
C TYR A 178 -6.46 -7.46 11.82
N TYR A 179 -6.18 -6.33 12.45
CA TYR A 179 -6.29 -5.02 11.83
C TYR A 179 -5.04 -4.78 10.99
N ARG A 180 -5.25 -4.48 9.71
CA ARG A 180 -4.18 -4.15 8.77
C ARG A 180 -4.28 -2.69 8.38
N LEU A 181 -3.18 -1.98 8.50
CA LEU A 181 -3.00 -0.58 8.11
C LEU A 181 -1.96 -0.46 7.01
N GLU A 182 -2.26 0.39 6.04
CA GLU A 182 -1.34 0.89 5.03
C GLU A 182 -1.20 2.40 5.20
N THR A 183 -0.03 2.85 5.61
CA THR A 183 0.35 4.27 5.56
C THR A 183 0.94 4.54 4.19
N GLN A 184 0.18 5.25 3.35
CA GLN A 184 0.52 5.51 1.96
C GLN A 184 1.05 6.95 1.84
N THR A 185 2.29 7.10 1.40
CA THR A 185 2.95 8.41 1.25
C THR A 185 3.43 8.60 -0.18
N THR A 186 3.17 9.75 -0.78
CA THR A 186 3.73 10.13 -2.09
C THR A 186 4.78 11.21 -1.91
N MET A 187 5.77 11.25 -2.81
CA MET A 187 6.76 12.33 -2.89
C MET A 187 7.12 12.59 -4.37
N PRO A 188 7.13 13.84 -4.85
CA PRO A 188 7.61 14.15 -6.19
C PRO A 188 9.13 13.91 -6.29
N ILE A 189 9.59 13.38 -7.43
CA ILE A 189 11.02 13.19 -7.73
C ILE A 189 11.40 14.10 -8.89
N ASN A 190 12.46 14.88 -8.71
CA ASN A 190 13.00 15.74 -9.77
C ASN A 190 13.63 14.90 -10.89
N THR A 191 13.16 15.13 -12.11
CA THR A 191 13.67 14.49 -13.33
C THR A 191 13.88 15.55 -14.42
N SER A 192 14.87 15.34 -15.28
CA SER A 192 15.08 16.15 -16.48
C SER A 192 14.08 15.81 -17.59
N LEU A 193 13.43 14.64 -17.50
CA LEU A 193 12.49 14.12 -18.47
C LEU A 193 11.11 13.99 -17.82
N GLY A 194 10.26 15.01 -18.01
CA GLY A 194 8.87 14.98 -17.59
C GLY A 194 8.68 15.09 -16.08
N ARG A 195 7.81 14.24 -15.51
CA ARG A 195 7.41 14.30 -14.11
C ARG A 195 7.44 12.91 -13.50
N ALA A 196 7.92 12.81 -12.27
CA ALA A 196 8.01 11.54 -11.57
C ALA A 196 7.58 11.68 -10.11
N SER A 197 7.14 10.56 -9.54
CA SER A 197 6.76 10.48 -8.14
C SER A 197 7.08 9.12 -7.56
N LEU A 198 7.45 9.14 -6.29
CA LEU A 198 7.58 8.01 -5.42
C LEU A 198 6.27 7.73 -4.71
N PHE A 199 5.92 6.46 -4.58
CA PHE A 199 4.84 5.99 -3.73
C PHE A 199 5.38 4.96 -2.74
N LEU A 200 5.17 5.23 -1.46
CA LEU A 200 5.62 4.42 -0.33
C LEU A 200 4.42 3.88 0.43
N VAL A 201 4.46 2.60 0.81
CA VAL A 201 3.40 1.96 1.59
C VAL A 201 4.00 1.22 2.77
N LYS A 202 3.89 1.80 3.97
CA LYS A 202 4.21 1.09 5.22
C LYS A 202 3.03 0.23 5.62
N VAL A 203 3.26 -1.07 5.77
CA VAL A 203 2.25 -2.04 6.20
C VAL A 203 2.42 -2.34 7.67
N GLU A 204 1.34 -2.23 8.44
CA GLU A 204 1.29 -2.64 9.84
C GLU A 204 0.13 -3.62 10.04
N VAL A 205 0.38 -4.69 10.77
CA VAL A 205 -0.62 -5.71 11.10
C VAL A 205 -0.54 -5.96 12.60
N CYS A 206 -1.68 -5.85 13.27
CA CYS A 206 -1.79 -6.14 14.70
C CYS A 206 -3.10 -6.89 15.01
N PRO A 207 -3.16 -7.66 16.10
CA PRO A 207 -4.38 -8.34 16.52
C PRO A 207 -5.53 -7.34 16.64
N LEU A 208 -6.70 -7.67 16.08
CA LEU A 208 -7.87 -6.80 16.15
C LEU A 208 -8.29 -6.51 17.60
N MET A 209 -8.02 -7.47 18.50
CA MET A 209 -8.27 -7.36 19.93
C MET A 209 -7.63 -6.13 20.59
N THR A 210 -6.52 -5.62 20.07
CA THR A 210 -5.89 -4.39 20.56
C THR A 210 -6.84 -3.19 20.50
N PHE A 211 -7.72 -3.13 19.49
CA PHE A 211 -8.73 -2.08 19.36
C PHE A 211 -10.10 -2.53 19.88
N TRP A 212 -10.38 -3.84 19.81
CA TRP A 212 -11.70 -4.39 20.14
C TRP A 212 -12.08 -4.23 21.62
N GLN A 213 -11.07 -4.17 22.50
CA GLN A 213 -11.28 -3.94 23.93
C GLN A 213 -11.79 -2.53 24.25
N ASN A 214 -11.55 -1.56 23.36
CA ASN A 214 -12.10 -0.22 23.50
C ASN A 214 -13.50 -0.16 22.86
N PRO A 215 -14.57 0.10 23.63
CA PRO A 215 -15.94 0.11 23.11
C PRO A 215 -16.16 1.11 21.97
N GLU A 216 -15.56 2.30 22.02
CA GLU A 216 -15.72 3.33 20.99
C GLU A 216 -15.07 2.90 19.67
N GLN A 217 -13.86 2.34 19.73
CA GLN A 217 -13.15 1.83 18.55
C GLN A 217 -13.88 0.64 17.94
N ARG A 218 -14.39 -0.27 18.76
CA ARG A 218 -15.22 -1.39 18.32
C ARG A 218 -16.48 -0.90 17.60
N ILE A 219 -17.22 0.03 18.19
CA ILE A 219 -18.42 0.63 17.58
C ILE A 219 -18.07 1.26 16.23
N GLN A 220 -16.98 2.02 16.17
CA GLN A 220 -16.53 2.68 14.94
C GLN A 220 -16.16 1.68 13.83
N ILE A 221 -15.46 0.59 14.17
CA ILE A 221 -15.11 -0.49 13.24
C ILE A 221 -16.38 -1.18 12.72
N CYS A 222 -17.29 -1.55 13.62
CA CYS A 222 -18.56 -2.19 13.24
C CYS A 222 -19.39 -1.27 12.34
N ALA A 223 -19.54 0.00 12.70
CA ALA A 223 -20.29 0.97 11.91
C ALA A 223 -19.69 1.17 10.50
N SER A 224 -18.36 1.22 10.40
CA SER A 224 -17.68 1.32 9.11
C SER A 224 -17.92 0.09 8.23
N ILE A 225 -17.73 -1.11 8.76
CA ILE A 225 -17.97 -2.38 8.04
C ILE A 225 -19.45 -2.52 7.68
N GLN A 226 -20.36 -2.12 8.57
CA GLN A 226 -21.80 -2.15 8.30
C GLN A 226 -22.18 -1.27 7.12
N SER A 227 -21.50 -0.12 6.96
CA SER A 227 -21.73 0.82 5.85
C SER A 227 -21.11 0.42 4.50
N MET A 228 -20.29 -0.64 4.45
CA MET A 228 -19.70 -1.13 3.19
C MET A 228 -20.77 -1.79 2.31
N SER A 229 -20.71 -1.51 1.01
CA SER A 229 -21.50 -2.23 0.00
C SER A 229 -21.06 -3.68 -0.14
N GLU A 230 -21.91 -4.54 -0.73
CA GLU A 230 -21.55 -5.92 -1.02
C GLU A 230 -20.35 -6.04 -1.96
N ALA A 231 -20.18 -5.11 -2.90
CA ALA A 231 -19.04 -5.08 -3.80
C ALA A 231 -17.74 -4.79 -3.03
N VAL A 232 -17.76 -3.84 -2.09
CA VAL A 232 -16.60 -3.54 -1.22
C VAL A 232 -16.28 -4.72 -0.30
N LEU A 233 -17.29 -5.35 0.29
CA LEU A 233 -17.11 -6.52 1.16
C LEU A 233 -16.49 -7.68 0.40
N GLU A 234 -16.90 -7.93 -0.85
CA GLU A 234 -16.29 -8.95 -1.70
C GLU A 234 -14.85 -8.58 -2.06
N TYR A 235 -14.62 -7.36 -2.55
CA TYR A 235 -13.29 -6.86 -2.93
C TYR A 235 -12.28 -6.95 -1.78
N LYS A 236 -12.70 -6.60 -0.55
CA LYS A 236 -11.85 -6.66 0.65
C LYS A 236 -11.84 -8.03 1.34
N ASN A 237 -12.57 -9.03 0.83
CA ASN A 237 -12.73 -10.35 1.46
C ASN A 237 -13.32 -10.29 2.90
N LEU A 238 -14.30 -9.41 3.12
CA LEU A 238 -14.87 -9.11 4.43
C LEU A 238 -16.24 -9.74 4.69
N ARG A 239 -16.85 -10.48 3.76
CA ARG A 239 -18.21 -11.01 3.95
C ARG A 239 -18.38 -11.87 5.20
N SER A 240 -17.54 -12.90 5.37
CA SER A 240 -17.58 -13.77 6.56
C SER A 240 -17.15 -13.02 7.82
N ILE A 241 -16.19 -12.09 7.69
CA ILE A 241 -15.73 -11.26 8.80
C ILE A 241 -16.85 -10.34 9.29
N LYS A 242 -17.60 -9.70 8.39
CA LYS A 242 -18.76 -8.86 8.73
C LYS A 242 -19.79 -9.66 9.53
N ALA A 243 -20.14 -10.86 9.06
CA ALA A 243 -21.06 -11.74 9.78
C ALA A 243 -20.54 -12.07 11.19
N LEU A 244 -19.24 -12.37 11.33
CA LEU A 244 -18.63 -12.66 12.63
C LEU A 244 -18.62 -11.44 13.57
N LEU A 245 -18.35 -10.24 13.04
CA LEU A 245 -18.25 -9.02 13.85
C LEU A 245 -19.62 -8.48 14.28
N LEU A 246 -20.66 -8.72 13.48
CA LEU A 246 -22.01 -8.17 13.70
C LEU A 246 -23.04 -9.21 14.15
N GLY A 247 -22.72 -10.51 14.06
CA GLY A 247 -23.63 -11.61 14.37
C GLY A 247 -23.50 -12.16 15.80
N ASN A 248 -22.84 -11.43 16.70
CA ASN A 248 -22.74 -11.78 18.13
C ASN A 248 -23.70 -10.92 18.97
N ASP A 249 -24.98 -10.91 18.61
CA ASP A 249 -26.08 -10.48 19.49
C ASP A 249 -26.63 -11.68 20.26
#